data_AF-A0A928V050-F1
#
_entry.id   AF-A0A928V050-F1
#
_cell.length_a   1.000
_cell.length_b   1.000
_cell.length_c   1.000
_cell.angle_alpha   90.00
_cell.angle_beta   90.00
_cell.angle_gamma   90.00
#
_symmetry.space_group_name_H-M   'P 1'
#
loop_
_entity.id
_entity.type
_entity.pdbx_description
1 polymer ?
#
loop_
_entity_poly.entity_id
_entity_poly.type
_entity_poly.pdbx_seq_one_letter_code
_entity_poly.pdbx_strand_id
1 'polypeptide(L)'
;MKLHSILAPILLVSVLSSCKDDPINLEPCCDVETPIEVVKDSIFTGSKFGVTIGESSEKVYADFQTYANANAHTHLNITKQSYSSLSQIKSAFSDYDALHLGTLDGNAEALQISFKEDKVASIQLSNGQKVNAWPNGFTTTVEVNDPVATVYEKLETISNRVNFAHLFRNISLDAKQLSSSYDEIIANAATWTFRYALQEDEFELVQFRFEDGKLASIYNEIQRY
;
A
#
# COMPACT_ATOMS: atom_id res chain seq x y z
N MET A 1 72.23 -53.56 -23.23
CA MET A 1 72.02 -55.00 -23.45
C MET A 1 70.50 -55.25 -23.44
N LYS A 2 69.97 -55.84 -24.51
CA LYS A 2 68.69 -56.59 -24.71
C LYS A 2 67.60 -56.55 -23.61
N LEU A 3 66.29 -56.67 -23.83
CA LEU A 3 65.30 -56.66 -24.93
C LEU A 3 63.95 -57.06 -24.25
N HIS A 4 62.81 -56.89 -24.94
CA HIS A 4 61.43 -57.40 -24.65
C HIS A 4 60.55 -56.52 -23.73
N SER A 5 59.46 -55.89 -24.18
CA SER A 5 58.25 -56.36 -24.90
C SER A 5 57.33 -57.21 -24.04
N ILE A 6 56.25 -56.61 -23.50
CA ILE A 6 54.95 -57.28 -23.30
C ILE A 6 53.83 -56.24 -23.52
N LEU A 7 53.12 -56.38 -24.64
CA LEU A 7 51.81 -55.79 -24.91
C LEU A 7 50.76 -56.56 -24.09
N ALA A 8 49.88 -55.87 -23.39
CA ALA A 8 48.67 -56.46 -22.80
C ALA A 8 47.44 -55.70 -23.33
N PRO A 9 46.41 -56.38 -23.87
CA PRO A 9 45.20 -55.71 -24.35
C PRO A 9 44.28 -55.41 -23.16
N ILE A 10 43.97 -54.13 -22.94
CA ILE A 10 42.95 -53.71 -21.97
C ILE A 10 41.58 -53.88 -22.64
N LEU A 11 40.83 -54.86 -22.16
CA LEU A 11 39.46 -55.18 -22.51
C LEU A 11 38.53 -54.11 -21.88
N LEU A 12 37.98 -53.22 -22.71
CA LEU A 12 37.04 -52.18 -22.30
C LEU A 12 35.65 -52.80 -22.13
N VAL A 13 35.25 -53.09 -20.89
CA VAL A 13 33.89 -53.54 -20.55
C VAL A 13 33.03 -52.30 -20.33
N SER A 14 32.26 -51.91 -21.34
CA SER A 14 31.22 -50.88 -21.25
C SER A 14 30.01 -51.43 -20.51
N VAL A 15 29.83 -50.98 -19.26
CA VAL A 15 28.65 -51.24 -18.44
C VAL A 15 27.54 -50.28 -18.90
N LEU A 16 26.55 -50.80 -19.61
CA LEU A 16 25.33 -50.06 -19.94
C LEU A 16 24.43 -50.05 -18.70
N SER A 17 24.50 -48.99 -17.90
CA SER A 17 23.51 -48.72 -16.87
C SER A 17 22.20 -48.27 -17.53
N SER A 18 21.24 -49.18 -17.60
CA SER A 18 19.86 -48.89 -17.99
C SER A 18 19.20 -48.05 -16.89
N CYS A 19 18.91 -46.79 -17.21
CA CYS A 19 18.11 -45.90 -16.37
C CYS A 19 16.66 -46.38 -16.44
N LYS A 20 16.15 -46.97 -15.35
CA LYS A 20 14.72 -47.19 -15.20
C LYS A 20 14.08 -45.85 -14.85
N ASP A 21 13.33 -45.29 -15.80
CA ASP A 21 12.43 -44.18 -15.53
C ASP A 21 11.27 -44.72 -14.70
N ASP A 22 11.37 -44.57 -13.38
CA ASP A 22 10.19 -44.66 -12.53
C ASP A 22 9.27 -43.48 -12.90
N PRO A 23 7.99 -43.71 -13.23
CA PRO A 23 7.09 -42.62 -13.55
C PRO A 23 6.92 -41.77 -12.29
N ILE A 24 7.46 -40.57 -12.31
CA ILE A 24 7.22 -39.56 -11.30
C ILE A 24 5.72 -39.23 -11.37
N ASN A 25 4.96 -39.79 -10.42
CA ASN A 25 3.60 -39.36 -10.15
C ASN A 25 3.69 -38.00 -9.43
N LEU A 26 3.84 -36.94 -10.22
CA LEU A 26 3.67 -35.58 -9.74
C LEU A 26 2.19 -35.43 -9.36
N GLU A 27 1.88 -35.51 -8.06
CA GLU A 27 0.64 -34.91 -7.57
C GLU A 27 0.59 -33.47 -8.10
N PRO A 28 -0.52 -33.03 -8.73
CA PRO A 28 -0.64 -31.66 -9.20
C PRO A 28 -0.44 -30.71 -8.01
N CYS A 29 0.73 -30.06 -7.98
CA CYS A 29 1.28 -29.34 -6.83
C CYS A 29 0.59 -28.00 -6.56
N CYS A 30 -0.44 -27.62 -7.29
CA CYS A 30 -1.02 -26.29 -7.19
C CYS A 30 -2.53 -26.39 -7.36
N ASP A 31 -3.29 -26.00 -6.32
CA ASP A 31 -4.61 -25.42 -6.56
C ASP A 31 -4.43 -24.36 -7.64
N VAL A 32 -5.07 -24.57 -8.79
CA VAL A 32 -5.09 -23.55 -9.85
C VAL A 32 -5.91 -22.40 -9.27
N GLU A 33 -5.23 -21.37 -8.77
CA GLU A 33 -5.90 -20.12 -8.37
C GLU A 33 -6.83 -19.73 -9.52
N THR A 34 -8.13 -19.70 -9.23
CA THR A 34 -9.14 -19.33 -10.22
C THR A 34 -8.79 -17.95 -10.77
N PRO A 35 -8.84 -17.74 -12.09
CA PRO A 35 -8.55 -16.44 -12.66
C PRO A 35 -9.47 -15.38 -12.04
N ILE A 36 -8.87 -14.37 -11.40
CA ILE A 36 -9.56 -13.16 -10.94
C ILE A 36 -10.19 -12.52 -12.17
N GLU A 37 -11.52 -12.55 -12.28
CA GLU A 37 -12.22 -11.81 -13.34
C GLU A 37 -12.15 -10.32 -12.99
N VAL A 38 -11.53 -9.53 -13.87
CA VAL A 38 -11.39 -8.09 -13.70
C VAL A 38 -12.16 -7.36 -14.80
N VAL A 39 -13.29 -6.75 -14.43
CA VAL A 39 -14.06 -5.89 -15.33
C VAL A 39 -13.67 -4.44 -15.08
N LYS A 40 -13.34 -3.70 -16.14
CA LYS A 40 -12.86 -2.32 -16.07
C LYS A 40 -13.75 -1.39 -16.88
N ASP A 41 -14.08 -0.25 -16.30
CA ASP A 41 -14.85 0.80 -16.97
C ASP A 41 -14.28 2.19 -16.65
N SER A 42 -14.51 3.16 -17.54
CA SER A 42 -14.02 4.54 -17.41
C SER A 42 -15.06 5.53 -17.90
N ILE A 43 -15.43 6.46 -17.04
CA ILE A 43 -16.41 7.51 -17.30
C ILE A 43 -15.68 8.83 -17.46
N PHE A 44 -15.88 9.48 -18.62
CA PHE A 44 -15.26 10.76 -18.99
C PHE A 44 -16.28 11.90 -19.15
N THR A 45 -17.57 11.62 -19.01
CA THR A 45 -18.66 12.60 -19.09
C THR A 45 -19.81 12.18 -18.18
N GLY A 46 -20.60 13.14 -17.70
CA GLY A 46 -21.78 12.87 -16.86
C GLY A 46 -21.43 12.77 -15.38
N SER A 47 -22.19 11.96 -14.64
CA SER A 47 -22.09 11.87 -13.19
C SER A 47 -22.19 10.42 -12.70
N LYS A 48 -21.49 10.08 -11.62
CA LYS A 48 -21.62 8.81 -10.88
C LYS A 48 -21.40 9.11 -9.40
N PHE A 49 -22.04 8.36 -8.49
CA PHE A 49 -21.88 8.55 -7.04
C PHE A 49 -22.15 9.98 -6.54
N GLY A 50 -23.05 10.70 -7.23
CA GLY A 50 -23.37 12.10 -6.91
C GLY A 50 -22.33 13.12 -7.37
N VAL A 51 -21.19 12.70 -7.93
CA VAL A 51 -20.13 13.59 -8.42
C VAL A 51 -20.20 13.75 -9.94
N THR A 52 -19.87 14.93 -10.47
CA THR A 52 -19.95 15.23 -11.91
C THR A 52 -18.57 15.50 -12.51
N ILE A 53 -18.30 14.94 -13.68
CA ILE A 53 -17.06 15.19 -14.42
C ILE A 53 -16.94 16.70 -14.75
N GLY A 54 -15.76 17.27 -14.54
CA GLY A 54 -15.44 18.67 -14.78
C GLY A 54 -15.60 19.57 -13.55
N GLU A 55 -16.17 19.07 -12.45
CA GLU A 55 -16.29 19.83 -11.21
C GLU A 55 -14.97 19.90 -10.44
N SER A 56 -14.79 20.97 -9.66
CA SER A 56 -13.64 21.14 -8.78
C SER A 56 -13.56 20.03 -7.73
N SER A 57 -12.35 19.64 -7.33
CA SER A 57 -12.15 18.65 -6.27
C SER A 57 -12.87 19.00 -4.97
N GLU A 58 -12.90 20.26 -4.53
CA GLU A 58 -13.67 20.68 -3.34
C GLU A 58 -15.16 20.32 -3.45
N LYS A 59 -15.80 20.68 -4.58
CA LYS A 59 -17.20 20.31 -4.86
C LYS A 59 -17.39 18.78 -4.91
N VAL A 60 -16.49 18.08 -5.60
CA VAL A 60 -16.54 16.61 -5.71
C VAL A 60 -16.41 15.96 -4.33
N TYR A 61 -15.58 16.50 -3.44
CA TYR A 61 -15.47 16.03 -2.06
C TYR A 61 -16.80 16.22 -1.30
N ALA A 62 -17.39 17.41 -1.36
CA ALA A 62 -18.66 17.70 -0.69
C ALA A 62 -19.82 16.82 -1.20
N ASP A 63 -19.92 16.65 -2.52
CA ASP A 63 -20.94 15.79 -3.14
C ASP A 63 -20.70 14.31 -2.77
N PHE A 64 -19.43 13.87 -2.79
CA PHE A 64 -19.09 12.51 -2.41
C PHE A 64 -19.32 12.23 -0.92
N GLN A 65 -19.08 13.19 -0.01
CA GLN A 65 -19.44 13.05 1.40
C GLN A 65 -20.93 12.75 1.57
N THR A 66 -21.79 13.38 0.77
CA THR A 66 -23.23 13.09 0.79
C THR A 66 -23.52 11.65 0.40
N TYR A 67 -22.91 11.17 -0.69
CA TYR A 67 -23.03 9.77 -1.12
C TYR A 67 -22.46 8.79 -0.08
N ALA A 68 -21.28 9.07 0.44
CA ALA A 68 -20.57 8.24 1.40
C ALA A 68 -21.37 8.06 2.69
N ASN A 69 -21.95 9.14 3.22
CA ASN A 69 -22.81 9.09 4.41
C ASN A 69 -24.04 8.22 4.20
N ALA A 70 -24.63 8.23 3.00
CA ALA A 70 -25.78 7.38 2.66
C ALA A 70 -25.41 5.90 2.49
N ASN A 71 -24.14 5.58 2.22
CA ASN A 71 -23.64 4.22 1.91
C ASN A 71 -22.59 3.71 2.91
N ALA A 72 -22.49 4.33 4.09
CA ALA A 72 -21.58 3.97 5.16
C ALA A 72 -20.08 3.89 4.76
N HIS A 73 -19.65 4.69 3.79
CA HIS A 73 -18.22 4.88 3.53
C HIS A 73 -17.66 5.88 4.54
N THR A 74 -16.58 5.52 5.24
CA THR A 74 -15.99 6.34 6.30
C THR A 74 -14.73 7.06 5.88
N HIS A 75 -14.06 6.60 4.82
CA HIS A 75 -12.77 7.11 4.40
C HIS A 75 -12.61 7.09 2.88
N LEU A 76 -11.68 7.91 2.41
CA LEU A 76 -11.24 8.00 1.03
C LEU A 76 -9.72 7.87 1.00
N ASN A 77 -9.20 6.85 0.33
CA ASN A 77 -7.77 6.74 0.14
C ASN A 77 -7.31 7.78 -0.88
N ILE A 78 -6.18 8.41 -0.64
CA ILE A 78 -5.55 9.32 -1.60
C ILE A 78 -4.21 8.72 -1.97
N THR A 79 -3.72 9.03 -3.17
CA THR A 79 -2.41 8.52 -3.61
C THR A 79 -1.52 9.65 -4.07
N LYS A 80 -0.20 9.38 -4.05
CA LYS A 80 0.86 10.23 -4.60
C LYS A 80 1.12 11.54 -3.85
N GLN A 81 0.90 11.58 -2.55
CA GLN A 81 1.38 12.68 -1.71
C GLN A 81 2.67 12.29 -1.01
N SER A 82 3.71 13.11 -1.18
CA SER A 82 4.96 13.00 -0.44
C SER A 82 5.38 14.38 0.03
N TYR A 83 5.60 14.51 1.33
CA TYR A 83 6.05 15.72 1.99
C TYR A 83 7.45 15.51 2.56
N SER A 84 8.19 16.60 2.61
CA SER A 84 9.59 16.61 3.07
C SER A 84 9.74 17.07 4.52
N SER A 85 8.65 17.52 5.15
CA SER A 85 8.63 17.89 6.57
C SER A 85 7.24 17.72 7.20
N LEU A 86 7.22 17.44 8.51
CA LEU A 86 5.99 17.32 9.30
C LEU A 86 5.18 18.62 9.34
N SER A 87 5.83 19.78 9.18
CA SER A 87 5.14 21.07 9.20
C SER A 87 4.13 21.20 8.05
N GLN A 88 4.38 20.54 6.91
CA GLN A 88 3.49 20.56 5.75
C GLN A 88 2.17 19.83 5.99
N ILE A 89 2.13 18.90 6.94
CA ILE A 89 0.94 18.07 7.23
C ILE A 89 0.27 18.41 8.56
N LYS A 90 0.79 19.39 9.31
CA LYS A 90 0.37 19.67 10.69
C LYS A 90 -1.13 19.93 10.83
N SER A 91 -1.70 20.75 9.96
CA SER A 91 -3.10 21.16 10.03
C SER A 91 -4.08 20.06 9.68
N ALA A 92 -3.65 19.05 8.94
CA ALA A 92 -4.50 17.97 8.44
C ALA A 92 -4.21 16.63 9.13
N PHE A 93 -3.19 16.53 9.99
CA PHE A 93 -2.72 15.28 10.58
C PHE A 93 -3.81 14.43 11.24
N SER A 94 -4.74 15.07 11.96
CA SER A 94 -5.84 14.39 12.67
C SER A 94 -6.93 13.82 11.75
N ASP A 95 -6.95 14.25 10.49
CA ASP A 95 -8.07 13.99 9.58
C ASP A 95 -7.83 12.74 8.73
N TYR A 96 -6.72 12.03 8.96
CA TYR A 96 -6.27 10.88 8.18
C TYR A 96 -6.09 9.67 9.08
N ASP A 97 -6.42 8.49 8.56
CA ASP A 97 -6.34 7.22 9.29
C ASP A 97 -4.98 6.52 9.11
N ALA A 98 -4.08 7.05 8.28
CA ALA A 98 -2.75 6.51 8.13
C ALA A 98 -1.69 7.57 7.84
N LEU A 99 -0.51 7.34 8.40
CA LEU A 99 0.73 8.07 8.12
C LEU A 99 1.79 7.05 7.67
N HIS A 100 2.48 7.37 6.58
CA HIS A 100 3.71 6.67 6.21
C HIS A 100 4.90 7.62 6.29
N LEU A 101 5.98 7.11 6.86
CA LEU A 101 7.29 7.75 6.89
C LEU A 101 8.27 6.85 6.14
N GLY A 102 9.21 7.44 5.43
CA GLY A 102 10.19 6.70 4.68
C GLY A 102 11.38 7.52 4.20
N THR A 103 12.29 6.79 3.58
CA THR A 103 13.46 7.33 2.91
C THR A 103 13.13 7.77 1.48
N LEU A 104 13.97 8.64 0.90
CA LEU A 104 13.80 9.14 -0.48
C LEU A 104 14.09 8.05 -1.53
N ASP A 105 14.95 7.09 -1.21
CA ASP A 105 15.35 5.99 -2.09
C ASP A 105 14.40 4.78 -1.99
N GLY A 106 13.44 4.81 -1.06
CA GLY A 106 12.39 3.81 -0.89
C GLY A 106 12.87 2.42 -0.44
N ASN A 107 14.16 2.24 -0.13
CA ASN A 107 14.81 0.92 -0.23
C ASN A 107 15.33 0.30 1.09
N ALA A 108 14.99 0.82 2.27
CA ALA A 108 15.38 0.08 3.49
C ALA A 108 14.44 0.31 4.69
N GLU A 109 14.02 1.54 4.92
CA GLU A 109 13.28 1.87 6.13
C GLU A 109 12.03 2.67 5.79
N ALA A 110 10.91 2.13 6.26
CA ALA A 110 9.60 2.74 6.21
C ALA A 110 8.87 2.41 7.51
N LEU A 111 8.00 3.32 7.92
CA LEU A 111 7.13 3.19 9.07
C LEU A 111 5.72 3.54 8.62
N GLN A 112 4.78 2.66 8.90
CA GLN A 112 3.36 2.96 8.78
C GLN A 112 2.75 3.04 10.18
N ILE A 113 2.01 4.12 10.43
CA ILE A 113 1.21 4.30 11.64
C ILE A 113 -0.24 4.41 11.18
N SER A 114 -1.09 3.51 11.67
CA SER A 114 -2.53 3.55 11.40
C SER A 114 -3.26 4.06 12.62
N PHE A 115 -4.31 4.84 12.39
CA PHE A 115 -5.17 5.41 13.40
C PHE A 115 -6.58 4.81 13.29
N LYS A 116 -7.26 4.72 14.43
CA LYS A 116 -8.66 4.32 14.53
C LYS A 116 -9.23 4.87 15.82
N GLU A 117 -10.44 5.42 15.78
CA GLU A 117 -11.14 5.94 16.97
C GLU A 117 -10.26 6.90 17.80
N ASP A 118 -9.65 7.88 17.11
CA ASP A 118 -8.75 8.89 17.66
C ASP A 118 -7.51 8.36 18.39
N LYS A 119 -7.09 7.12 18.09
CA LYS A 119 -5.92 6.47 18.67
C LYS A 119 -5.04 5.79 17.64
N VAL A 120 -3.77 5.56 17.99
CA VAL A 120 -2.88 4.68 17.24
C VAL A 120 -3.39 3.24 17.32
N ALA A 121 -3.80 2.69 16.17
CA ALA A 121 -4.29 1.32 16.05
C ALA A 121 -3.15 0.33 15.81
N SER A 122 -2.16 0.70 15.01
CA SER A 122 -1.00 -0.15 14.72
C SER A 122 0.19 0.63 14.25
N ILE A 123 1.38 0.07 14.50
CA ILE A 123 2.66 0.57 14.00
C ILE A 123 3.33 -0.60 13.27
N GLN A 124 3.70 -0.41 12.00
CA GLN A 124 4.29 -1.44 11.15
C GLN A 124 5.58 -0.93 10.51
N LEU A 125 6.62 -1.76 10.54
CA LEU A 125 7.92 -1.49 9.92
C LEU A 125 7.96 -1.99 8.46
N SER A 126 8.96 -1.56 7.68
CA SER A 126 9.16 -1.96 6.28
C SER A 126 9.25 -3.47 6.05
N ASN A 127 9.68 -4.25 7.03
CA ASN A 127 9.72 -5.72 6.97
C ASN A 127 8.36 -6.40 7.28
N GLY A 128 7.29 -5.61 7.42
CA GLY A 128 5.95 -6.10 7.77
C GLY A 128 5.75 -6.36 9.27
N GLN A 129 6.79 -6.26 10.10
CA GLN A 129 6.69 -6.48 11.54
C GLN A 129 5.84 -5.40 12.20
N LYS A 130 4.85 -5.82 13.00
CA LYS A 130 4.09 -4.94 13.88
C LYS A 130 4.80 -4.77 15.21
N VAL A 131 4.85 -3.55 15.72
CA VAL A 131 5.45 -3.20 17.01
C VAL A 131 4.45 -2.43 17.87
N ASN A 132 4.58 -2.55 19.19
CA ASN A 132 3.71 -1.82 20.12
C ASN A 132 4.17 -0.37 20.34
N ALA A 133 5.43 -0.07 20.04
CA ALA A 133 6.02 1.24 20.19
C ALA A 133 7.15 1.45 19.17
N TRP A 134 7.29 2.69 18.68
CA TRP A 134 8.40 3.10 17.83
C TRP A 134 8.81 4.56 18.11
N PRO A 135 10.11 4.88 18.14
CA PRO A 135 11.25 3.96 18.09
C PRO A 135 11.49 3.23 19.42
N ASN A 136 11.84 1.94 19.41
CA ASN A 136 12.02 1.17 20.64
C ASN A 136 13.28 1.58 21.43
N GLY A 137 13.20 1.61 22.76
CA GLY A 137 14.33 1.92 23.66
C GLY A 137 14.65 3.41 23.83
N PHE A 138 13.75 4.30 23.41
CA PHE A 138 13.91 5.75 23.57
C PHE A 138 12.87 6.33 24.53
N THR A 139 13.16 7.50 25.10
CA THR A 139 12.23 8.20 26.01
C THR A 139 10.97 8.72 25.32
N THR A 140 11.06 9.06 24.03
CA THR A 140 9.93 9.53 23.24
C THR A 140 9.59 8.50 22.18
N THR A 141 8.41 7.93 22.29
CA THR A 141 7.88 6.86 21.45
C THR A 141 6.44 7.16 21.09
N VAL A 142 6.05 6.80 19.86
CA VAL A 142 4.66 6.60 19.50
C VAL A 142 4.31 5.16 19.87
N GLU A 143 3.22 4.98 20.59
CA GLU A 143 2.77 3.69 21.12
C GLU A 143 1.36 3.39 20.64
N VAL A 144 1.04 2.10 20.51
CA VAL A 144 -0.34 1.67 20.26
C VAL A 144 -1.23 2.16 21.40
N ASN A 145 -2.42 2.66 21.05
CA ASN A 145 -3.38 3.37 21.90
C ASN A 145 -3.03 4.82 22.28
N ASP A 146 -1.90 5.37 21.84
CA ASP A 146 -1.66 6.81 21.98
C ASP A 146 -2.80 7.60 21.34
N PRO A 147 -3.31 8.67 21.98
CA PRO A 147 -4.25 9.58 21.34
C PRO A 147 -3.60 10.28 20.14
N VAL A 148 -4.29 10.32 19.00
CA VAL A 148 -3.81 10.95 17.75
C VAL A 148 -3.31 12.37 17.99
N ALA A 149 -4.02 13.13 18.83
CA ALA A 149 -3.67 14.51 19.20
C ALA A 149 -2.25 14.66 19.79
N THR A 150 -1.67 13.61 20.35
CA THR A 150 -0.31 13.63 20.94
C THR A 150 0.78 13.13 19.99
N VAL A 151 0.39 12.43 18.91
CA VAL A 151 1.34 11.74 18.02
C VAL A 151 2.19 12.74 17.25
N TYR A 152 1.60 13.85 16.79
CA TYR A 152 2.34 14.86 16.02
C TYR A 152 3.56 15.40 16.78
N GLU A 153 3.39 15.80 18.04
CA GLU A 153 4.46 16.35 18.88
C GLU A 153 5.55 15.31 19.18
N LYS A 154 5.15 14.05 19.37
CA LYS A 154 6.08 12.92 19.51
C LYS A 154 6.92 12.75 18.24
N LEU A 155 6.28 12.75 17.07
CA LEU A 155 6.96 12.65 15.77
C LEU A 155 7.89 13.84 15.51
N GLU A 156 7.50 15.06 15.87
CA GLU A 156 8.36 16.24 15.80
C GLU A 156 9.60 16.09 16.69
N THR A 157 9.44 15.54 17.89
CA THR A 157 10.59 15.25 18.78
C THR A 157 11.48 14.15 18.21
N ILE A 158 10.91 13.11 17.60
CA ILE A 158 11.66 11.99 16.99
C ILE A 158 12.40 12.47 15.73
N SER A 159 11.79 13.31 14.89
CA SER A 159 12.37 13.78 13.62
C SER A 159 13.62 14.63 13.81
N ASN A 160 13.75 15.30 14.95
CA ASN A 160 14.93 16.09 15.32
C ASN A 160 16.13 15.23 15.76
N ARG A 161 15.99 13.90 15.86
CA ARG A 161 17.08 13.00 16.23
C ARG A 161 17.84 12.54 15.00
N VAL A 162 19.17 12.62 15.06
CA VAL A 162 20.07 12.28 13.93
C VAL A 162 19.84 10.87 13.39
N ASN A 163 19.47 9.91 14.24
CA ASN A 163 19.24 8.52 13.87
C ASN A 163 17.86 8.24 13.25
N PHE A 164 16.94 9.22 13.19
CA PHE A 164 15.61 9.06 12.59
C PHE A 164 15.25 10.12 11.56
N ALA A 165 16.01 11.23 11.50
CA ALA A 165 15.74 12.36 10.61
C ALA A 165 15.60 11.96 9.13
N HIS A 166 16.26 10.89 8.69
CA HIS A 166 16.17 10.40 7.30
C HIS A 166 14.81 9.81 6.93
N LEU A 167 14.02 9.35 7.91
CA LEU A 167 12.66 8.80 7.70
C LEU A 167 11.60 9.88 7.48
N PHE A 168 11.89 11.13 7.84
CA PHE A 168 10.96 12.25 7.69
C PHE A 168 11.15 13.00 6.37
N ARG A 169 11.88 12.40 5.42
CA ARG A 169 12.14 12.99 4.10
C ARG A 169 11.09 12.61 3.06
N ASN A 170 10.32 11.56 3.33
CA ASN A 170 9.21 11.11 2.52
C ASN A 170 8.04 10.76 3.45
N ILE A 171 7.09 11.69 3.55
CA ILE A 171 5.94 11.58 4.44
C ILE A 171 4.67 11.53 3.59
N SER A 172 3.81 10.55 3.79
CA SER A 172 2.46 10.53 3.19
C SER A 172 1.40 10.42 4.28
N LEU A 173 0.27 11.08 4.03
CA LEU A 173 -0.98 10.83 4.74
C LEU A 173 -1.92 10.09 3.79
N ASP A 174 -2.55 9.05 4.31
CA ASP A 174 -3.41 8.14 3.55
C ASP A 174 -4.73 7.95 4.30
N ALA A 175 -5.78 7.56 3.57
CA ALA A 175 -7.14 7.39 4.10
C ALA A 175 -7.71 8.64 4.82
N LYS A 176 -8.13 9.65 4.05
CA LYS A 176 -8.86 10.83 4.54
C LYS A 176 -10.19 10.41 5.15
N GLN A 177 -10.47 10.83 6.38
CA GLN A 177 -11.75 10.60 7.04
C GLN A 177 -12.84 11.47 6.40
N LEU A 178 -13.94 10.85 5.95
CA LEU A 178 -15.03 11.57 5.29
C LEU A 178 -15.91 12.38 6.26
N SER A 179 -15.71 12.23 7.58
CA SER A 179 -16.26 13.12 8.62
C SER A 179 -15.51 14.45 8.72
N SER A 180 -14.29 14.55 8.18
CA SER A 180 -13.46 15.74 8.26
C SER A 180 -13.69 16.71 7.08
N SER A 181 -13.24 17.94 7.23
CA SER A 181 -13.37 18.97 6.18
C SER A 181 -12.39 18.75 5.04
N TYR A 182 -12.69 19.30 3.86
CA TYR A 182 -11.76 19.35 2.74
C TYR A 182 -10.48 20.14 3.11
N ASP A 183 -9.32 19.69 2.64
CA ASP A 183 -8.01 20.30 2.93
C ASP A 183 -7.08 20.31 1.70
N GLU A 184 -5.92 20.98 1.84
CA GLU A 184 -4.94 21.09 0.75
C GLU A 184 -4.28 19.75 0.36
N ILE A 185 -4.20 18.78 1.26
CA ILE A 185 -3.58 17.47 0.98
C ILE A 185 -4.47 16.68 0.03
N ILE A 186 -5.77 16.60 0.31
CA ILE A 186 -6.73 15.97 -0.59
C ILE A 186 -6.93 16.78 -1.87
N ALA A 187 -6.87 18.12 -1.81
CA ALA A 187 -6.96 18.99 -2.97
C ALA A 187 -5.88 18.71 -4.03
N ASN A 188 -4.67 18.42 -3.56
CA ASN A 188 -3.52 18.17 -4.43
C ASN A 188 -3.40 16.72 -4.89
N ALA A 189 -4.23 15.80 -4.39
CA ALA A 189 -4.17 14.39 -4.75
C ALA A 189 -4.72 14.13 -6.15
N ALA A 190 -3.87 13.58 -7.02
CA ALA A 190 -4.21 13.27 -8.41
C ALA A 190 -5.28 12.17 -8.51
N THR A 191 -5.33 11.27 -7.54
CA THR A 191 -6.32 10.19 -7.50
C THR A 191 -6.84 9.99 -6.09
N TRP A 192 -8.16 9.92 -5.98
CA TRP A 192 -8.85 9.46 -4.78
C TRP A 192 -9.48 8.10 -5.05
N THR A 193 -9.41 7.19 -4.10
CA THR A 193 -9.94 5.83 -4.25
C THR A 193 -10.77 5.41 -3.05
N PHE A 194 -11.83 4.67 -3.33
CA PHE A 194 -12.58 3.93 -2.32
C PHE A 194 -12.97 2.58 -2.89
N ARG A 195 -13.28 1.64 -2.00
CA ARG A 195 -13.73 0.30 -2.38
C ARG A 195 -14.95 -0.08 -1.56
N TYR A 196 -15.82 -0.88 -2.16
CA TYR A 196 -16.95 -1.46 -1.47
C TYR A 196 -17.24 -2.87 -1.97
N ALA A 197 -17.83 -3.69 -1.10
CA ALA A 197 -18.25 -5.04 -1.46
C ALA A 197 -19.53 -4.97 -2.30
N LEU A 198 -19.54 -5.68 -3.42
CA LEU A 198 -20.74 -5.96 -4.21
C LEU A 198 -21.45 -7.21 -3.69
N GLN A 199 -20.67 -8.22 -3.31
CA GLN A 199 -21.09 -9.47 -2.67
C GLN A 199 -19.89 -10.11 -1.94
N GLU A 200 -20.06 -11.32 -1.41
CA GLU A 200 -18.95 -12.10 -0.85
C GLU A 200 -17.86 -12.27 -1.92
N ASP A 201 -16.61 -11.96 -1.55
CA ASP A 201 -15.42 -12.02 -2.40
C ASP A 201 -15.44 -11.18 -3.69
N GLU A 202 -16.39 -10.25 -3.84
CA GLU A 202 -16.46 -9.32 -4.97
C GLU A 202 -16.48 -7.86 -4.50
N PHE A 203 -15.54 -7.07 -5.03
CA PHE A 203 -15.39 -5.66 -4.67
C PHE A 203 -15.34 -4.76 -5.91
N GLU A 204 -15.92 -3.57 -5.82
CA GLU A 204 -15.69 -2.51 -6.78
C GLU A 204 -14.67 -1.52 -6.19
N LEU A 205 -13.53 -1.37 -6.87
CA LEU A 205 -12.57 -0.29 -6.65
C LEU A 205 -12.93 0.88 -7.56
N VAL A 206 -13.19 2.03 -6.98
CA VAL A 206 -13.48 3.27 -7.69
C VAL A 206 -12.31 4.23 -7.54
N GLN A 207 -11.93 4.90 -8.63
CA GLN A 207 -10.91 5.94 -8.64
C GLN A 207 -11.47 7.22 -9.26
N PHE A 208 -11.46 8.30 -8.50
CA PHE A 208 -11.66 9.66 -9.00
C PHE A 208 -10.31 10.24 -9.40
N ARG A 209 -10.14 10.62 -10.66
CA ARG A 209 -8.89 11.18 -11.17
C ARG A 209 -9.05 12.65 -11.48
N PHE A 210 -8.11 13.44 -10.98
CA PHE A 210 -8.15 14.90 -11.08
C PHE A 210 -7.05 15.42 -12.01
N GLU A 211 -7.42 16.39 -12.83
CA GLU A 211 -6.52 17.16 -13.68
C GLU A 211 -6.84 18.65 -13.45
N ASP A 212 -5.81 19.47 -13.20
CA ASP A 212 -5.95 20.90 -12.90
C ASP A 212 -7.03 21.22 -11.83
N GLY A 213 -7.08 20.39 -10.79
CA GLY A 213 -8.02 20.54 -9.68
C GLY A 213 -9.48 20.18 -10.00
N LYS A 214 -9.74 19.58 -11.16
CA LYS A 214 -11.08 19.15 -11.60
C LYS A 214 -11.16 17.65 -11.84
N LEU A 215 -12.31 17.05 -11.57
CA LEU A 215 -12.55 15.63 -11.83
C LEU A 215 -12.54 15.38 -13.34
N ALA A 216 -11.52 14.70 -13.83
CA ALA A 216 -11.35 14.40 -15.26
C ALA A 216 -12.00 13.06 -15.64
N SER A 217 -11.93 12.06 -14.75
CA SER A 217 -12.52 10.75 -15.00
C SER A 217 -12.84 9.98 -13.72
N ILE A 218 -13.77 9.03 -13.85
CA ILE A 218 -14.06 8.03 -12.83
C ILE A 218 -13.74 6.66 -13.42
N TYR A 219 -12.78 5.96 -12.83
CA TYR A 219 -12.41 4.60 -13.22
C TYR A 219 -13.00 3.61 -12.21
N ASN A 220 -13.56 2.51 -12.71
CA ASN A 220 -14.10 1.45 -11.87
C ASN A 220 -13.46 0.12 -12.25
N GLU A 221 -13.18 -0.70 -11.25
CA GLU A 221 -12.65 -2.04 -11.41
C GLU A 221 -13.36 -3.00 -10.47
N ILE A 222 -14.02 -4.02 -11.04
CA ILE A 222 -14.59 -5.12 -10.26
C ILE A 222 -13.51 -6.17 -10.09
N GLN A 223 -13.32 -6.63 -8.86
CA GLN A 223 -12.36 -7.66 -8.48
C GLN A 223 -13.11 -8.82 -7.80
N ARG A 224 -12.90 -10.04 -8.28
CA ARG A 224 -13.44 -11.29 -7.71
C ARG A 224 -12.30 -12.17 -7.20
N TYR A 225 -12.35 -12.57 -5.93
CA TYR A 225 -11.35 -13.42 -5.28
C TYR A 225 -11.83 -14.86 -5.16
#